data_AF-A0A960PHR0-F1
#
_entry.id   AF-A0A960PHR0-F1
#
_cell.length_a   1.000
_cell.length_b   1.000
_cell.length_c   1.000
_cell.angle_alpha   90.00
_cell.angle_beta   90.00
_cell.angle_gamma   90.00
#
_symmetry.space_group_name_H-M   'P 1'
#
loop_
_entity.id
_entity.type
_entity.pdbx_description
1 polymer ?
#
loop_
_entity_poly.entity_id
_entity_poly.type
_entity_poly.pdbx_seq_one_letter_code
_entity_poly.pdbx_strand_id
1 'polypeptide(L)' 'RVSDSGEGRWTVMSAVETGVPAPVLSAALYGRFASRGRDDFANKVMSAMRFQFGGHHEKTADDAGGTSS' A
#
# COMPACT_ATOMS: atom_id res chain seq x y z
N ARG A 1 -18.13 -5.38 -8.42
CA ARG A 1 -16.75 -4.88 -8.67
C ARG A 1 -16.89 -3.55 -9.41
N VAL A 2 -16.81 -2.41 -8.73
CA VAL A 2 -16.95 -1.09 -9.38
C VAL A 2 -15.69 -0.83 -10.19
N SER A 3 -15.82 -0.77 -11.51
CA SER A 3 -14.74 -0.34 -12.39
C SER A 3 -14.46 1.14 -12.13
N ASP A 4 -13.19 1.44 -11.87
CA ASP A 4 -12.68 2.80 -11.83
C ASP A 4 -12.68 3.33 -13.27
N SER A 5 -13.52 4.32 -13.58
CA SER A 5 -13.60 4.98 -14.90
C SER A 5 -12.25 5.59 -15.31
N GLY A 6 -11.32 5.78 -14.37
CA GLY A 6 -10.03 6.44 -14.61
C GLY A 6 -10.08 7.95 -14.45
N GLU A 7 -11.27 8.55 -14.33
CA GLU A 7 -11.46 9.99 -14.15
C GLU A 7 -10.65 10.56 -12.98
N GLY A 8 -10.63 9.89 -11.83
CA GLY A 8 -9.82 10.34 -10.68
C GLY A 8 -8.30 10.34 -10.95
N ARG A 9 -7.81 9.42 -11.79
CA ARG A 9 -6.40 9.43 -12.26
C ARG A 9 -6.15 10.57 -13.22
N TRP A 10 -7.07 10.77 -14.16
CA TRP A 10 -6.97 11.88 -15.11
C TRP A 10 -6.95 13.22 -14.38
N THR A 11 -7.83 13.45 -13.40
CA THR A 11 -7.84 14.70 -12.61
C THR A 11 -6.54 14.95 -11.86
N VAL A 12 -5.96 13.92 -11.23
CA VAL A 12 -4.68 14.07 -10.50
C VAL A 12 -3.54 14.35 -11.48
N MET A 13 -3.54 13.72 -12.66
CA MET A 13 -2.54 13.97 -13.70
C MET A 13 -2.65 15.39 -14.26
N SER A 14 -3.86 15.85 -14.58
CA SER A 14 -4.10 17.23 -15.02
C SER A 14 -3.69 18.26 -13.98
N ALA A 15 -3.87 17.97 -12.68
CA ALA A 15 -3.40 18.84 -11.60
C ALA A 15 -1.87 18.97 -11.58
N VAL A 16 -1.14 17.88 -11.86
CA VAL A 16 0.32 17.88 -12.00
C VAL A 16 0.75 18.69 -13.24
N GLU A 17 0.11 18.47 -14.39
CA GLU A 17 0.42 19.16 -15.65
C GLU A 17 0.18 20.67 -15.57
N THR A 18 -0.85 21.08 -14.82
CA THR A 18 -1.21 22.50 -14.65
C THR A 18 -0.53 23.17 -13.45
N GLY A 19 0.25 22.41 -12.66
CA GLY A 19 0.89 22.93 -11.44
C GLY A 19 -0.10 23.30 -10.33
N VAL A 20 -1.32 22.76 -10.36
CA VAL A 20 -2.37 23.06 -9.37
C VAL A 20 -2.26 22.07 -8.20
N PRO A 21 -2.10 22.54 -6.95
CA PRO A 21 -2.03 21.66 -5.80
C PRO A 21 -3.40 20.99 -5.54
N ALA A 22 -3.44 19.66 -5.62
CA ALA A 22 -4.64 18.85 -5.37
C ALA A 22 -4.41 17.76 -4.29
N PRO A 23 -4.06 18.14 -3.04
CA PRO A 23 -3.65 17.19 -2.00
C PRO A 23 -4.76 16.22 -1.60
N VAL A 24 -6.00 16.69 -1.44
CA VAL A 24 -7.14 15.85 -1.02
C VAL A 24 -7.52 14.86 -2.12
N LEU A 25 -7.55 15.30 -3.38
CA LEU A 25 -7.87 14.43 -4.52
C LEU A 25 -6.81 13.35 -4.72
N SER A 26 -5.54 13.73 -4.58
CA SER A 26 -4.42 12.79 -4.64
C SER A 26 -4.49 11.75 -3.53
N ALA A 27 -4.72 12.18 -2.28
CA ALA A 27 -4.87 11.29 -1.14
C ALA A 27 -6.07 10.33 -1.30
N ALA A 28 -7.22 10.83 -1.76
CA ALA A 28 -8.40 10.01 -1.99
C ALA A 28 -8.16 8.96 -3.10
N LEU A 29 -7.45 9.32 -4.17
CA LEU A 29 -7.09 8.39 -5.24
C LEU A 29 -6.19 7.26 -4.73
N TYR A 30 -5.14 7.59 -3.97
CA TYR A 30 -4.24 6.60 -3.39
C TYR A 30 -4.94 5.71 -2.36
N GLY A 31 -5.83 6.26 -1.51
CA GLY A 31 -6.65 5.46 -0.60
C GLY A 31 -7.51 4.41 -1.32
N ARG A 32 -8.02 4.72 -2.51
CA ARG A 32 -8.75 3.74 -3.35
C ARG A 32 -7.83 2.68 -3.97
N PHE A 33 -6.53 2.95 -4.14
CA PHE A 33 -5.56 1.93 -4.58
C PHE A 33 -5.18 1.01 -3.42
N ALA A 34 -4.93 1.58 -2.24
CA ALA A 34 -4.69 0.85 -1.00
C ALA A 34 -5.81 -0.15 -0.70
N SER A 35 -7.06 0.31 -0.73
CA SER A 35 -8.25 -0.53 -0.51
C SER A 35 -8.40 -1.68 -1.52
N ARG A 36 -7.73 -1.61 -2.68
CA ARG A 36 -7.76 -2.66 -3.72
C ARG A 36 -6.55 -3.61 -3.65
N GLY A 37 -5.77 -3.57 -2.56
CA GLY A 37 -4.56 -4.39 -2.42
C GLY A 37 -3.42 -3.95 -3.33
N ARG A 38 -3.42 -2.69 -3.81
CA ARG A 38 -2.31 -2.17 -4.62
C ARG A 38 -1.15 -1.61 -3.77
N ASP A 39 -1.28 -1.68 -2.44
CA ASP A 39 -0.24 -1.29 -1.48
C ASP A 39 0.67 -2.45 -1.07
N ASP A 40 0.50 -3.65 -1.63
CA ASP A 40 1.28 -4.84 -1.25
C ASP A 40 2.80 -4.62 -1.36
N PHE A 41 3.24 -3.90 -2.39
CA PHE A 41 4.65 -3.53 -2.54
C PHE A 41 5.10 -2.57 -1.43
N ALA A 42 4.31 -1.53 -1.13
CA ALA A 42 4.62 -0.57 -0.07
C ALA A 42 4.64 -1.26 1.31
N ASN A 43 3.69 -2.17 1.55
CA ASN A 43 3.62 -2.98 2.75
C ASN A 43 4.84 -3.90 2.90
N LYS A 44 5.31 -4.52 1.82
CA LYS A 44 6.51 -5.36 1.81
C LYS A 44 7.79 -4.54 2.08
N VAL A 45 7.90 -3.36 1.50
CA VAL A 45 9.03 -2.44 1.75
C VAL A 45 9.01 -1.94 3.21
N MET A 46 7.85 -1.59 3.74
CA MET A 46 7.67 -1.25 5.16
C MET A 46 8.05 -2.41 6.08
N SER A 47 7.66 -3.64 5.78
CA SER A 47 8.05 -4.83 6.53
C SER A 47 9.58 -5.03 6.51
N ALA A 48 10.22 -4.88 5.35
CA ALA A 48 11.67 -4.94 5.22
C ALA A 48 12.40 -3.84 6.02
N MET A 49 11.88 -2.61 6.05
CA MET A 49 12.45 -1.54 6.89
C MET A 49 12.28 -1.84 8.38
N ARG A 50 11.11 -2.34 8.82
CA ARG A 50 10.89 -2.76 10.22
C ARG A 50 11.82 -3.90 10.63
N PHE A 51 12.11 -4.84 9.73
CA PHE A 51 13.10 -5.89 9.94
C PHE A 51 14.50 -5.30 10.17
N GLN A 52 14.93 -4.36 9.32
CA GLN A 52 16.26 -3.73 9.40
C GLN A 52 16.46 -2.85 10.64
N PHE A 53 15.43 -2.13 11.10
CA PHE A 53 15.55 -1.25 12.27
C PHE A 53 15.26 -1.93 13.62
N GLY A 54 14.61 -3.10 13.63
CA GLY A 54 14.09 -3.70 14.87
C GLY A 54 14.44 -5.17 15.13
N GLY A 55 15.07 -5.90 14.21
CA GLY A 55 15.46 -7.30 14.43
C GLY A 55 14.31 -8.31 14.59
N HIS A 56 13.07 -7.92 14.26
CA HIS A 56 11.91 -8.81 14.33
C HIS A 56 11.94 -9.82 13.17
N HIS A 57 12.44 -11.03 13.43
CA HIS A 57 12.16 -12.19 12.57
C HIS A 57 10.66 -12.47 12.63
N GLU A 58 9.96 -12.37 11.50
CA GLU A 58 8.63 -12.97 11.37
C GLU A 58 8.78 -14.47 11.55
N LYS A 59 8.06 -15.04 12.52
CA LYS A 59 8.05 -16.48 12.77
C LYS A 59 7.47 -17.16 11.53
N THR A 60 8.29 -17.94 10.83
CA THR A 60 7.84 -18.76 9.71
C THR A 60 6.72 -19.69 10.17
N ALA A 61 5.72 -19.89 9.33
CA ALA A 61 4.52 -20.67 9.62
C ALA A 61 4.77 -22.15 10.01
N ASP A 62 6.02 -22.61 9.93
CA ASP A 62 6.45 -23.95 10.36
C ASP A 62 6.60 -24.12 11.88
N ASP A 63 6.65 -23.04 12.67
CA ASP A 63 6.77 -23.15 14.15
C ASP A 63 5.44 -23.42 14.87
N ALA A 64 4.34 -23.59 14.14
CA ALA A 64 3.04 -23.98 14.69
C ALA A 64 2.82 -25.50 14.71
N GLY A 65 3.85 -26.30 14.40
CA GLY A 65 3.78 -27.76 14.32
C GLY A 65 4.90 -28.45 15.08
N GLY A 66 4.91 -28.41 16.42
CA GLY A 66 5.82 -29.27 17.18
C GLY A 66 5.82 -29.10 18.69
N THR A 67 5.85 -30.24 19.38
CA THR A 67 6.04 -30.48 20.83
C THR A 67 4.74 -30.52 21.65
N SER A 68 4.15 -31.71 21.84
CA SER A 68 4.47 -32.71 22.89
C SER A 68 3.97 -32.30 24.27
N SER A 69 2.80 -32.80 24.67
CA SER A 69 2.63 -33.81 25.73
C SER A 69 1.15 -34.08 25.99
#